data_AF-K0R068-F1
#
_entry.id   AF-K0R068-F1
#
_cell.length_a   1.000
_cell.length_b   1.000
_cell.length_c   1.000
_cell.angle_alpha   90.00
_cell.angle_beta   90.00
_cell.angle_gamma   90.00
#
_symmetry.space_group_name_H-M   'P 1'
#
loop_
_entity.id
_entity.type
_entity.pdbx_description
1 polymer ?
#
loop_
_entity_poly.entity_id
_entity_poly.type
_entity_poly.pdbx_seq_one_letter_code
_entity_poly.pdbx_strand_id
1 'polypeptide(L)'
;MSATKMVAMCRDVDLPVGKEEVVFRHLRDHFGKKAFDGKRAMRMLGDDYVPVKAKHAMHSYVEGEKEEKIHFSYKDIKLAVTRAITERLRALSGQHGWEKLKKIKRTDIMNGGDHGGGAFQAGCNICVSFEDDDVPSQIFDLCLAEVVCRKLSAKEYAHLYKEGDPMTYEFMNECAKDYKDSKGKV
;
A
#
# COMPACT_ATOMS: atom_id res chain seq x y z
N MET A 1 -4.81 14.47 4.59
CA MET A 1 -4.16 13.31 5.24
C MET A 1 -4.79 12.07 4.65
N SER A 2 -3.98 11.22 4.02
CA SER A 2 -4.45 10.01 3.37
C SER A 2 -4.97 9.00 4.39
N ALA A 3 -5.85 8.10 3.96
CA ALA A 3 -6.37 7.01 4.78
C ALA A 3 -5.25 6.16 5.40
N THR A 4 -4.15 5.94 4.68
CA THR A 4 -2.95 5.24 5.17
C THR A 4 -2.32 5.94 6.38
N LYS A 5 -2.10 7.26 6.29
CA LYS A 5 -1.55 8.06 7.40
C LYS A 5 -2.51 8.14 8.58
N MET A 6 -3.80 8.20 8.31
CA MET A 6 -4.83 8.18 9.36
C MET A 6 -4.82 6.86 10.13
N VAL A 7 -4.71 5.72 9.44
CA VAL A 7 -4.60 4.39 10.08
C VAL A 7 -3.30 4.25 10.87
N ALA A 8 -2.18 4.73 10.33
CA ALA A 8 -0.90 4.73 11.04
C ALA A 8 -0.97 5.56 12.33
N MET A 9 -1.53 6.77 12.26
CA MET A 9 -1.75 7.64 13.42
C MET A 9 -2.60 6.95 14.49
N CYS A 10 -3.70 6.31 14.11
CA CYS A 10 -4.55 5.60 15.05
C CYS A 10 -3.80 4.47 15.79
N ARG A 11 -2.80 3.84 15.16
CA ARG A 11 -1.95 2.82 15.82
C ARG A 11 -0.92 3.42 16.75
N ASP A 12 -0.26 4.50 16.36
CA ASP A 12 0.78 5.12 17.19
C ASP A 12 0.25 5.58 18.56
N VAL A 13 -1.06 5.77 18.67
CA VAL A 13 -1.74 6.15 19.91
C VAL A 13 -2.64 5.05 20.48
N ASP A 14 -2.56 3.82 19.96
CA ASP A 14 -3.41 2.68 20.34
C ASP A 14 -4.91 3.03 20.39
N LEU A 15 -5.38 3.79 19.39
CA LEU A 15 -6.76 4.26 19.33
C LEU A 15 -7.71 3.07 19.07
N PRO A 16 -8.70 2.84 19.95
CA PRO A 16 -9.62 1.72 19.78
C PRO A 16 -10.46 1.84 18.51
N VAL A 17 -10.74 0.69 17.89
CA VAL A 17 -11.62 0.60 16.72
C VAL A 17 -13.00 1.14 17.03
N GLY A 18 -13.50 2.04 16.19
CA GLY A 18 -14.74 2.80 16.37
C GLY A 18 -14.53 4.18 16.99
N LYS A 19 -13.41 4.44 17.69
CA LYS A 19 -13.11 5.77 18.27
C LYS A 19 -12.45 6.71 17.27
N GLU A 20 -11.97 6.21 16.14
CA GLU A 20 -11.36 7.01 15.07
C GLU A 20 -12.35 8.04 14.52
N GLU A 21 -13.63 7.69 14.44
CA GLU A 21 -14.67 8.58 13.92
C GLU A 21 -14.93 9.79 14.81
N VAL A 22 -14.69 9.67 16.11
CA VAL A 22 -14.77 10.81 17.04
C VAL A 22 -13.56 11.71 16.83
N VAL A 23 -12.36 11.14 16.83
CA VAL A 23 -11.10 11.88 16.64
C VAL A 23 -11.09 12.62 15.29
N PHE A 24 -11.39 11.93 14.19
CA PHE A 24 -11.37 12.54 12.87
C PHE A 24 -12.49 13.53 12.60
N ARG A 25 -13.60 13.45 13.34
CA ARG A 25 -14.64 14.49 13.29
C ARG A 25 -14.10 15.81 13.83
N HIS A 26 -13.54 15.79 15.04
CA HIS A 26 -12.96 16.99 15.66
C HIS A 26 -11.78 17.54 14.84
N LEU A 27 -10.94 16.66 14.28
CA LEU A 27 -9.85 17.11 13.40
C LEU A 27 -10.39 17.75 12.10
N ARG A 28 -11.45 17.22 11.49
CA ARG A 28 -12.08 17.83 10.30
C ARG A 28 -12.74 19.17 10.62
N ASP A 29 -13.25 19.37 11.83
CA ASP A 29 -13.82 20.65 12.25
C ASP A 29 -12.74 21.73 12.37
N HIS A 30 -11.52 21.36 12.79
CA HIS A 30 -10.39 22.29 12.90
C HIS A 30 -9.63 22.52 11.59
N PHE A 31 -9.38 21.47 10.80
CA PHE A 31 -8.54 21.57 9.59
C PHE A 31 -9.34 21.58 8.29
N GLY A 32 -10.65 21.40 8.35
CA GLY A 32 -11.56 21.41 7.20
C GLY A 32 -11.99 20.01 6.74
N LYS A 33 -13.20 19.93 6.19
CA LYS A 33 -13.85 18.65 5.79
C LYS A 33 -13.06 17.81 4.77
N LYS A 34 -12.26 18.45 3.91
CA LYS A 34 -11.44 17.79 2.88
C LYS A 34 -10.00 17.50 3.34
N ALA A 35 -9.64 17.87 4.57
CA ALA A 35 -8.28 17.68 5.08
C ALA A 35 -7.96 16.21 5.39
N PHE A 36 -8.94 15.32 5.43
CA PHE A 36 -8.80 13.91 5.79
C PHE A 36 -9.67 13.03 4.88
N ASP A 37 -9.15 11.88 4.48
CA ASP A 37 -9.93 10.90 3.72
C ASP A 37 -11.11 10.37 4.52
N GLY A 38 -12.11 9.85 3.80
CA GLY A 38 -13.33 9.33 4.39
C GLY A 38 -13.11 8.04 5.18
N LYS A 39 -13.96 7.81 6.19
CA LYS A 39 -13.98 6.57 6.99
C LYS A 39 -14.09 5.32 6.13
N ARG A 40 -14.79 5.40 4.99
CA ARG A 40 -14.89 4.30 4.01
C ARG A 40 -13.52 3.96 3.42
N ALA A 41 -12.70 4.95 3.07
CA ALA A 41 -11.34 4.73 2.57
C ALA A 41 -10.42 4.12 3.64
N MET A 42 -10.57 4.54 4.91
CA MET A 42 -9.88 3.90 6.03
C MET A 42 -10.31 2.45 6.26
N ARG A 43 -11.62 2.16 6.15
CA ARG A 43 -12.16 0.80 6.27
C ARG A 43 -11.82 -0.09 5.10
N MET A 44 -11.71 0.45 3.89
CA MET A 44 -11.19 -0.28 2.73
C MET A 44 -9.73 -0.72 2.92
N LEU A 45 -8.96 -0.01 3.74
CA LEU A 45 -7.63 -0.47 4.20
C LEU A 45 -7.70 -1.47 5.38
N GLY A 46 -8.89 -1.67 5.95
CA GLY A 46 -9.17 -2.47 7.14
C GLY A 46 -9.77 -3.86 6.86
N ASP A 47 -10.31 -4.12 5.68
CA ASP A 47 -10.78 -5.47 5.30
C ASP A 47 -9.61 -6.40 4.93
N ASP A 48 -8.49 -5.85 4.45
CA ASP A 48 -7.24 -6.57 4.11
C ASP A 48 -6.15 -6.41 5.18
N TYR A 49 -6.55 -6.16 6.44
CA TYR A 49 -5.68 -5.58 7.48
C TYR A 49 -4.35 -6.33 7.62
N VAL A 50 -3.28 -5.72 7.13
CA VAL A 50 -1.90 -6.15 7.38
C VAL A 50 -1.17 -5.01 8.04
N PRO A 51 -0.41 -5.28 9.12
CA PRO A 51 0.30 -4.23 9.82
C PRO A 51 1.18 -3.38 8.90
N VAL A 52 0.86 -2.09 8.84
CA VAL A 52 1.72 -1.08 8.23
C VAL A 52 2.79 -0.72 9.25
N LYS A 53 4.05 -0.83 8.83
CA LYS A 53 5.24 -0.37 9.54
C LYS A 53 5.57 1.03 9.01
N ALA A 54 5.84 1.96 9.91
CA ALA A 54 6.31 3.30 9.56
C ALA A 54 7.75 3.48 10.05
N LYS A 55 8.59 4.09 9.20
CA LYS A 55 9.99 4.37 9.51
C LYS A 55 10.37 5.73 8.95
N HIS A 56 11.54 6.19 9.36
CA HIS A 56 12.18 7.36 8.79
C HIS A 56 13.65 7.06 8.52
N ALA A 57 14.20 7.72 7.51
CA ALA A 57 15.62 7.70 7.19
C ALA A 57 16.10 9.13 6.98
N MET A 58 17.31 9.43 7.44
CA MET A 58 17.97 10.68 7.09
C MET A 58 18.59 10.52 5.71
N HIS A 59 18.42 11.52 4.84
CA HIS A 59 18.94 11.47 3.48
C HIS A 59 19.47 12.84 3.06
N SER A 60 20.67 12.86 2.48
CA SER A 60 21.24 14.03 1.82
C SER A 60 21.23 13.82 0.31
N TYR A 61 20.64 14.75 -0.44
CA TYR A 61 20.54 14.67 -1.90
C TYR A 61 21.90 14.89 -2.59
N VAL A 62 22.77 15.70 -1.98
CA VAL A 62 24.12 16.00 -2.45
C VAL A 62 25.09 15.88 -1.26
N GLU A 63 26.33 15.47 -1.54
CA GLU A 63 27.38 15.40 -0.53
C GLU A 63 27.62 16.81 0.07
N GLY A 64 27.43 16.95 1.39
CA GLY A 64 27.56 18.22 2.11
C GLY A 64 26.27 19.05 2.26
N GLU A 65 25.14 18.62 1.69
CA GLU A 65 23.84 19.26 1.97
C GLU A 65 23.25 18.88 3.34
N LYS A 66 22.28 19.67 3.79
CA LYS A 66 21.55 19.40 5.03
C LYS A 66 20.68 18.16 4.84
N GLU A 67 20.87 17.16 5.69
CA GLU A 67 20.05 15.95 5.68
C GLU A 67 18.56 16.29 5.90
N GLU A 68 17.72 15.70 5.05
CA GLU A 68 16.26 15.73 5.19
C GLU A 68 15.77 14.42 5.81
N LYS A 69 14.78 14.52 6.70
CA LYS A 69 14.10 13.37 7.27
C LYS A 69 13.02 12.86 6.32
N ILE A 70 13.25 11.70 5.73
CA ILE A 70 12.29 11.08 4.81
C ILE A 70 11.43 10.09 5.56
N HIS A 71 10.12 10.25 5.44
CA HIS A 71 9.13 9.38 6.05
C HIS A 71 8.62 8.35 5.04
N PHE A 72 8.61 7.09 5.45
CA PHE A 72 8.12 6.00 4.63
C PHE A 72 7.33 4.97 5.43
N SER A 73 6.45 4.26 4.74
CA SER A 73 5.58 3.26 5.34
C SER A 73 5.37 2.09 4.39
N TYR A 74 5.27 0.88 4.95
CA TYR A 74 5.16 -0.34 4.17
C TYR A 74 4.41 -1.43 4.93
N LYS A 75 3.75 -2.34 4.21
CA LYS A 75 3.13 -3.55 4.75
C LYS A 75 4.10 -4.72 4.66
N ASP A 76 3.86 -5.75 5.47
CA ASP A 76 4.41 -7.07 5.19
C ASP A 76 3.76 -7.60 3.90
N ILE A 77 4.54 -7.61 2.81
CA ILE A 77 4.01 -7.92 1.46
C ILE A 77 3.42 -9.33 1.42
N LYS A 78 4.13 -10.31 1.98
CA LYS A 78 3.67 -11.71 1.99
C LYS A 78 2.35 -11.84 2.72
N LEU A 79 2.24 -11.23 3.89
CA LEU A 79 1.01 -11.26 4.68
C LEU A 79 -0.13 -10.52 3.96
N ALA A 80 0.16 -9.37 3.32
CA ALA A 80 -0.84 -8.55 2.62
C ALA A 80 -1.44 -9.29 1.43
N VAL A 81 -0.58 -9.85 0.59
CA VAL A 81 -0.99 -10.64 -0.58
C VAL A 81 -1.79 -11.89 -0.14
N THR A 82 -1.28 -12.62 0.86
CA THR A 82 -1.93 -13.86 1.33
C THR A 82 -3.32 -13.58 1.90
N ARG A 83 -3.47 -12.53 2.74
CA ARG A 83 -4.76 -12.17 3.33
C ARG A 83 -5.75 -11.71 2.27
N ALA A 84 -5.32 -10.82 1.37
CA ALA A 84 -6.19 -10.32 0.32
C ALA A 84 -6.73 -11.45 -0.57
N ILE A 85 -5.87 -12.39 -1.01
CA ILE A 85 -6.31 -13.57 -1.76
C ILE A 85 -7.28 -14.41 -0.92
N THR A 86 -6.94 -14.69 0.34
CA THR A 86 -7.75 -15.54 1.23
C THR A 86 -9.16 -14.98 1.44
N GLU A 87 -9.29 -13.68 1.70
CA GLU A 87 -10.59 -13.05 1.93
C GLU A 87 -11.45 -13.02 0.66
N ARG A 88 -10.83 -12.80 -0.51
CA ARG A 88 -11.53 -12.91 -1.80
C ARG A 88 -12.04 -14.33 -2.05
N LEU A 89 -11.21 -15.34 -1.80
CA LEU A 89 -11.61 -16.75 -1.92
C LEU A 89 -12.73 -17.09 -0.93
N ARG A 90 -12.66 -16.62 0.32
CA ARG A 90 -13.74 -16.81 1.30
C ARG A 90 -15.06 -16.19 0.83
N ALA A 91 -15.04 -14.96 0.31
CA ALA A 91 -16.23 -14.30 -0.20
C ALA A 91 -16.87 -15.08 -1.36
N LEU A 92 -16.07 -15.61 -2.28
CA LEU A 92 -16.55 -16.44 -3.39
C LEU A 92 -17.03 -17.81 -2.95
N SER A 93 -16.47 -18.36 -1.86
CA SER A 93 -16.80 -19.71 -1.41
C SER A 93 -18.27 -19.87 -1.06
N GLY A 94 -18.93 -18.79 -0.60
CA GLY A 94 -20.37 -18.80 -0.31
C GLY A 94 -21.25 -18.93 -1.56
N GLN A 95 -20.72 -18.62 -2.75
CA GLN A 95 -21.44 -18.65 -4.02
C GLN A 95 -21.10 -19.87 -4.88
N HIS A 96 -19.83 -20.26 -4.90
CA HIS A 96 -19.33 -21.30 -5.81
C HIS A 96 -18.86 -22.58 -5.11
N GLY A 97 -18.77 -22.58 -3.77
CA GLY A 97 -18.27 -23.70 -2.98
C GLY A 97 -16.74 -23.85 -3.03
N TRP A 98 -16.17 -24.40 -1.95
CA TRP A 98 -14.71 -24.52 -1.82
C TRP A 98 -14.06 -25.48 -2.82
N GLU A 99 -14.77 -26.52 -3.27
CA GLU A 99 -14.19 -27.52 -4.18
C GLU A 99 -13.81 -26.94 -5.55
N LYS A 100 -14.56 -25.95 -6.03
CA LYS A 100 -14.23 -25.21 -7.26
C LYS A 100 -13.04 -24.26 -7.03
N LEU A 101 -13.01 -23.57 -5.89
CA LEU A 101 -12.00 -22.55 -5.58
C LEU A 101 -10.62 -23.10 -5.23
N LYS A 102 -10.50 -24.37 -4.83
CA LYS A 102 -9.20 -25.02 -4.60
C LYS A 102 -8.39 -25.21 -5.88
N LYS A 103 -9.06 -25.20 -7.04
CA LYS A 103 -8.43 -25.41 -8.35
C LYS A 103 -8.05 -24.07 -8.96
N ILE A 104 -7.02 -23.44 -8.40
CA ILE A 104 -6.46 -22.21 -8.95
C ILE A 104 -5.61 -22.59 -10.17
N LYS A 105 -5.97 -22.05 -11.33
CA LYS A 105 -5.25 -22.23 -12.59
C LYS A 105 -4.01 -21.35 -12.65
N ARG A 106 -4.14 -20.07 -12.30
CA ARG A 106 -3.06 -19.09 -12.36
C ARG A 106 -3.30 -17.93 -11.40
N THR A 107 -2.22 -17.48 -10.76
CA THR A 107 -2.17 -16.21 -10.03
C THR A 107 -1.13 -15.32 -10.68
N ASP A 108 -1.56 -14.21 -11.27
CA ASP A 108 -0.66 -13.18 -11.80
C ASP A 108 -0.56 -12.03 -10.79
N ILE A 109 0.67 -11.56 -10.57
CA ILE A 109 0.96 -10.40 -9.73
C ILE A 109 1.72 -9.41 -10.60
N MET A 110 1.11 -8.24 -10.82
CA MET A 110 1.69 -7.14 -11.59
C MET A 110 2.06 -6.03 -10.63
N ASN A 111 3.35 -5.77 -10.47
CA ASN A 111 3.85 -4.72 -9.59
C ASN A 111 3.81 -3.37 -10.31
N GLY A 112 3.63 -2.28 -9.55
CA GLY A 112 3.61 -0.94 -10.12
C GLY A 112 3.74 0.13 -9.04
N GLY A 113 4.13 1.33 -9.47
CA GLY A 113 4.17 2.48 -8.59
C GLY A 113 3.78 3.76 -9.30
N ASP A 114 3.19 4.68 -8.55
CA ASP A 114 2.77 6.00 -9.02
C ASP A 114 3.45 7.10 -8.19
N HIS A 115 3.80 8.19 -8.85
CA HIS A 115 4.38 9.39 -8.23
C HIS A 115 3.43 10.57 -8.44
N GLY A 116 2.67 10.90 -7.38
CA GLY A 116 1.66 11.94 -7.41
C GLY A 116 1.63 12.73 -6.10
N GLY A 117 1.44 14.05 -6.18
CA GLY A 117 1.16 14.88 -5.00
C GLY A 117 2.26 14.95 -3.92
N GLY A 118 3.50 14.59 -4.24
CA GLY A 118 4.62 14.60 -3.30
C GLY A 118 4.79 13.31 -2.51
N ALA A 119 4.26 12.20 -2.99
CA ALA A 119 4.52 10.86 -2.49
C ALA A 119 4.67 9.87 -3.65
N PHE A 120 5.49 8.84 -3.44
CA PHE A 120 5.56 7.66 -4.27
C PHE A 120 4.79 6.53 -3.59
N GLN A 121 3.83 5.94 -4.30
CA GLN A 121 3.07 4.80 -3.82
C GLN A 121 3.42 3.59 -4.68
N ALA A 122 3.70 2.46 -4.03
CA ALA A 122 3.95 1.20 -4.70
C ALA A 122 2.91 0.16 -4.28
N GLY A 123 2.51 -0.66 -5.23
CA GLY A 123 1.47 -1.65 -5.07
C GLY A 123 1.53 -2.72 -6.14
N CYS A 124 0.56 -3.62 -6.10
CA CYS A 124 0.41 -4.63 -7.13
C CYS A 124 -1.06 -4.85 -7.47
N ASN A 125 -1.30 -5.21 -8.73
CA ASN A 125 -2.57 -5.79 -9.18
C ASN A 125 -2.44 -7.31 -9.16
N ILE A 126 -3.40 -7.99 -8.55
CA ILE A 126 -3.43 -9.45 -8.46
C ILE A 126 -4.62 -9.97 -9.24
N CYS A 127 -4.35 -10.90 -10.15
CA CYS A 127 -5.36 -11.65 -10.89
C CYS A 127 -5.29 -13.13 -10.47
N VAL A 128 -6.39 -13.66 -9.92
CA VAL A 128 -6.52 -15.09 -9.61
C VAL A 128 -7.55 -15.69 -10.55
N SER A 129 -7.15 -16.72 -11.29
CA SER A 129 -8.00 -17.47 -12.21
C SER A 129 -8.13 -18.92 -11.77
N PHE A 130 -9.29 -19.52 -12.01
CA PHE A 130 -9.62 -20.88 -11.61
C PHE A 130 -9.64 -21.82 -12.82
N GLU A 131 -9.52 -23.12 -12.58
CA GLU A 131 -9.66 -24.13 -13.64
C GLU A 131 -11.11 -24.30 -14.09
N ASP A 132 -12.06 -24.01 -13.20
CA ASP A 132 -13.49 -24.08 -13.48
C ASP A 132 -13.94 -22.73 -14.07
N ASP A 133 -14.34 -22.76 -15.34
CA ASP A 133 -14.76 -21.58 -16.08
C ASP A 133 -16.08 -20.96 -15.54
N ASP A 134 -16.84 -21.68 -14.70
CA ASP A 134 -18.01 -21.14 -14.01
C ASP A 134 -17.63 -20.17 -12.86
N VAL A 135 -16.37 -20.16 -12.45
CA VAL A 135 -15.88 -19.27 -11.39
C VAL A 135 -15.20 -18.04 -12.02
N PRO A 136 -15.70 -16.83 -11.75
CA PRO A 136 -15.10 -15.63 -12.32
C PRO A 136 -13.70 -15.39 -11.75
N SER A 137 -12.77 -15.02 -12.62
CA SER A 137 -11.45 -14.53 -12.22
C SER A 137 -11.59 -13.33 -11.28
N GLN A 138 -10.71 -13.27 -10.29
CA GLN A 138 -10.68 -12.19 -9.30
C GLN A 138 -9.54 -11.24 -9.63
N ILE A 139 -9.84 -9.96 -9.78
CA ILE A 139 -8.87 -8.92 -10.04
C ILE A 139 -9.00 -7.86 -8.95
N PHE A 140 -7.90 -7.53 -8.27
CA PHE A 140 -7.89 -6.51 -7.23
C PHE A 140 -6.51 -5.89 -7.05
N ASP A 141 -6.51 -4.65 -6.57
CA ASP A 141 -5.30 -3.86 -6.33
C ASP A 141 -4.92 -3.84 -4.85
N LEU A 142 -3.62 -3.90 -4.57
CA LEU A 142 -3.05 -3.75 -3.24
C LEU A 142 -2.03 -2.62 -3.22
N CYS A 143 -2.27 -1.60 -2.40
CA CYS A 143 -1.24 -0.64 -2.01
C CYS A 143 -0.38 -1.25 -0.89
N LEU A 144 0.92 -1.38 -1.13
CA LEU A 144 1.85 -2.13 -0.28
C LEU A 144 2.88 -1.23 0.41
N ALA A 145 3.30 -0.14 -0.24
CA ALA A 145 4.23 0.82 0.35
C ALA A 145 3.94 2.25 -0.12
N GLU A 146 4.26 3.21 0.73
CA GLU A 146 4.19 4.64 0.44
C GLU A 146 5.44 5.32 1.00
N VAL A 147 6.12 6.09 0.16
CA VAL A 147 7.19 7.00 0.57
C VAL A 147 6.75 8.42 0.31
N VAL A 148 6.80 9.27 1.34
CA VAL A 148 6.39 10.67 1.22
C VAL A 148 7.64 11.51 1.01
N CYS A 149 7.91 11.89 -0.23
CA CYS A 149 8.98 12.81 -0.57
C CYS A 149 8.68 13.52 -1.89
N ARG A 150 9.02 14.81 -1.95
CA ARG A 150 8.77 15.66 -3.12
C ARG A 150 9.92 15.65 -4.13
N LYS A 151 11.10 15.16 -3.76
CA LYS A 151 12.35 15.37 -4.52
C LYS A 151 13.06 14.10 -4.95
N LEU A 152 12.80 12.96 -4.32
CA LEU A 152 13.44 11.69 -4.70
C LEU A 152 12.77 11.05 -5.91
N SER A 153 13.60 10.42 -6.74
CA SER A 153 13.21 9.51 -7.81
C SER A 153 12.81 8.14 -7.28
N ALA A 154 12.10 7.36 -8.09
CA ALA A 154 11.67 5.99 -7.77
C ALA A 154 12.83 5.10 -7.29
N LYS A 155 14.02 5.23 -7.91
CA LYS A 155 15.21 4.45 -7.57
C LYS A 155 15.82 4.81 -6.22
N GLU A 156 15.83 6.09 -5.87
CA GLU A 156 16.36 6.54 -4.58
C GLU A 156 15.46 6.08 -3.42
N TYR A 157 14.15 5.92 -3.65
CA TYR A 157 13.23 5.35 -2.65
C TYR A 157 13.56 3.92 -2.28
N ALA A 158 13.89 3.09 -3.27
CA ALA A 158 14.16 1.69 -3.00
C ALA A 158 15.36 1.54 -2.05
N HIS A 159 16.40 2.37 -2.19
CA HIS A 159 17.55 2.37 -1.29
C HIS A 159 17.24 2.68 0.18
N LEU A 160 16.14 3.37 0.49
CA LEU A 160 15.71 3.63 1.87
C LEU A 160 15.24 2.37 2.62
N TYR A 161 14.87 1.31 1.90
CA TYR A 161 14.37 0.05 2.47
C TYR A 161 15.48 -0.98 2.72
N LYS A 162 16.71 -0.70 2.30
CA LYS A 162 17.85 -1.62 2.30
C LYS A 162 18.24 -2.09 3.72
N GLU A 163 17.99 -1.26 4.73
CA GLU A 163 18.28 -1.56 6.14
C GLU A 163 17.08 -2.17 6.91
N GLY A 164 15.90 -2.25 6.29
CA GLY A 164 14.64 -2.53 6.98
C GLY A 164 14.05 -3.91 6.72
N ASP A 165 13.87 -4.26 5.44
CA ASP A 165 13.19 -5.48 5.00
C ASP A 165 13.58 -5.80 3.52
N PRO A 166 14.36 -6.87 3.28
CA PRO A 166 14.84 -7.23 1.94
C PRO A 166 13.75 -7.43 0.90
N MET A 167 12.60 -8.00 1.29
CA MET A 167 11.49 -8.26 0.35
C MET A 167 10.82 -6.95 -0.08
N THR A 168 10.65 -6.03 0.88
CA THR A 168 10.15 -4.68 0.58
C THR A 168 11.13 -3.90 -0.27
N TYR A 169 12.44 -4.02 -0.01
CA TYR A 169 13.49 -3.42 -0.84
C TYR A 169 13.45 -3.92 -2.30
N GLU A 170 13.36 -5.23 -2.50
CA GLU A 170 13.30 -5.83 -3.85
C GLU A 170 12.02 -5.41 -4.59
N PHE A 171 10.87 -5.47 -3.92
CA PHE A 171 9.59 -5.05 -4.48
C PHE A 171 9.60 -3.58 -4.91
N MET A 172 10.11 -2.69 -4.05
CA MET A 172 10.23 -1.27 -4.36
C MET A 172 11.20 -1.02 -5.52
N ASN A 173 12.28 -1.79 -5.62
CA ASN A 173 13.21 -1.72 -6.74
C ASN A 173 12.57 -2.17 -8.06
N GLU A 174 11.75 -3.22 -8.05
CA GLU A 174 11.02 -3.65 -9.24
C GLU A 174 10.02 -2.58 -9.69
N CYS A 175 9.20 -2.07 -8.77
CA CYS A 175 8.29 -0.96 -9.06
C CYS A 175 9.01 0.28 -9.59
N ALA A 176 10.24 0.53 -9.12
CA ALA A 176 11.07 1.64 -9.57
C ALA A 176 11.78 1.40 -10.93
N LYS A 177 11.98 0.15 -11.34
CA LYS A 177 12.57 -0.19 -12.65
C LYS A 177 11.57 0.06 -13.78
N ASP A 178 10.30 -0.27 -13.53
CA ASP A 178 9.20 -0.03 -14.47
C ASP A 178 8.90 1.46 -14.66
N TYR A 179 9.41 2.30 -13.75
CA TYR A 179 9.34 3.76 -13.82
C TYR A 179 10.35 4.41 -14.79
N LYS A 180 11.10 3.66 -15.61
CA LYS A 180 12.00 4.28 -16.61
C LYS A 180 11.22 5.17 -17.60
N ASP A 181 11.50 6.47 -17.50
CA ASP A 181 11.37 7.53 -18.53
C ASP A 181 9.98 8.13 -18.86
N SER A 182 9.09 8.35 -17.88
CA SER A 182 8.02 9.34 -18.09
C SER A 182 8.52 10.81 -18.13
N LYS A 183 9.81 11.05 -17.82
CA LYS A 183 10.49 12.35 -18.02
C LYS A 183 11.41 12.40 -19.24
N GLY A 184 11.37 11.39 -20.12
CA GLY A 184 12.16 11.33 -21.34
C GLY A 184 11.32 11.38 -22.61
N LYS A 185 10.59 12.48 -22.84
CA LYS A 185 10.22 13.06 -24.15
C LYS A 185 9.22 14.22 -23.97
N VAL A 186 9.75 15.45 -23.91
CA VAL A 186 9.19 16.60 -24.64
C VAL A 186 10.31 17.11 -25.53
#